data_AF-A0A845UVX2-F1
#
_entry.id   AF-A0A845UVX2-F1
#
_cell.length_a   1.000
_cell.length_b   1.000
_cell.length_c   1.000
_cell.angle_alpha   90.00
_cell.angle_beta   90.00
_cell.angle_gamma   90.00
#
_symmetry.space_group_name_H-M   'P 1'
#
loop_
_entity.id
_entity.type
_entity.pdbx_description
1 polymer ?
#
loop_
_entity_poly.entity_id
_entity_poly.type
_entity_poly.pdbx_seq_one_letter_code
_entity_poly.pdbx_strand_id
1 'polypeptide(L)'
;MTQISAELEAPLRRIHEALEALEVSDTMKAMVSKEAEGTRFTADLLYREWVNDVLGRPADHPVRTESLAKPDVHYFRYAERRVEEPQMPSPRLVRRLMDEYGVEIVAPVREFIWQRQINWAKRLQRHPNDDVVVLAKYFLMDATGNDCDTAFEGLVRYQQEQYQPDTYEDLRKFDEDDAALYSIPVEDLEIFPACIEYTRWKRGEKHASMPDHAKAQIAAGIRKQYQLAQQAEQISSLKRWYTDHPMYRNDMIMPEAAKVGLQSDDILLIHSEFLLSFEKEGVPAGNETPELRFMSMMQQYVRDGRSLPDLSAEETARRRSEIACLFSSWHRKLTDSHLTLQGGDPAVFKQWQTLSLNGERRVPDDWLLDYYLFLFSRLAA
;
A
#
# COMPACT_ATOMS: atom_id res chain seq x y z
N MET A 1 59.47 -2.06 15.23
CA MET A 1 58.48 -1.95 14.13
C MET A 1 57.70 -3.25 13.87
N THR A 2 58.14 -4.42 14.34
CA THR A 2 57.49 -5.73 14.11
C THR A 2 56.34 -6.09 15.05
N GLN A 3 56.29 -5.55 16.29
CA GLN A 3 55.23 -5.86 17.26
C GLN A 3 53.88 -5.20 16.94
N ILE A 4 53.89 -3.95 16.45
CA ILE A 4 52.68 -3.22 16.04
C ILE A 4 52.00 -3.91 14.83
N SER A 5 52.78 -4.57 13.97
CA SER A 5 52.28 -5.36 12.82
C SER A 5 51.51 -6.60 13.29
N ALA A 6 52.10 -7.37 14.21
CA ALA A 6 51.50 -8.61 14.71
C ALA A 6 50.22 -8.38 15.53
N GLU A 7 50.16 -7.27 16.28
CA GLU A 7 48.97 -6.88 17.07
C GLU A 7 47.79 -6.44 16.18
N LEU A 8 48.05 -5.91 14.98
CA LEU A 8 47.02 -5.54 14.00
C LEU A 8 46.62 -6.69 13.07
N GLU A 9 47.53 -7.63 12.78
CA GLU A 9 47.29 -8.75 11.86
C GLU A 9 46.24 -9.75 12.39
N ALA A 10 46.26 -10.06 13.69
CA ALA A 10 45.33 -11.05 14.25
C ALA A 10 43.85 -10.57 14.26
N PRO A 11 43.53 -9.31 14.65
CA PRO A 11 42.18 -8.75 14.48
C PRO A 11 41.73 -8.68 13.01
N LEU A 12 42.62 -8.28 12.10
CA LEU A 12 42.31 -8.20 10.67
C LEU A 12 42.00 -9.57 10.08
N ARG A 13 42.77 -10.61 10.43
CA ARG A 13 42.51 -11.99 10.01
C ARG A 13 41.12 -12.47 10.48
N ARG A 14 40.77 -12.22 11.75
CA ARG A 14 39.44 -12.58 12.28
C ARG A 14 38.29 -11.88 11.57
N ILE A 15 38.49 -10.63 11.13
CA ILE A 15 37.49 -9.90 10.34
C ILE A 15 37.36 -10.52 8.94
N HIS A 16 38.47 -10.87 8.28
CA HIS A 16 38.43 -11.54 6.98
C HIS A 16 37.72 -12.89 7.05
N GLU A 17 38.09 -13.75 8.01
CA GLU A 17 37.44 -15.05 8.23
C GLU A 17 35.93 -14.88 8.48
N ALA A 18 35.52 -13.86 9.25
CA ALA A 18 34.12 -13.58 9.49
C ALA A 18 33.39 -13.03 8.25
N LEU A 19 34.07 -12.26 7.40
CA LEU A 19 33.50 -11.77 6.14
C LEU A 19 33.31 -12.91 5.13
N GLU A 20 34.28 -13.82 5.02
CA GLU A 20 34.18 -15.04 4.21
C GLU A 20 33.02 -15.92 4.68
N ALA A 21 32.87 -16.11 6.00
CA ALA A 21 31.75 -16.86 6.57
C ALA A 21 30.37 -16.19 6.38
N LEU A 22 30.34 -14.88 6.09
CA LEU A 22 29.12 -14.14 5.77
C LEU A 22 28.84 -14.05 4.27
N GLU A 23 29.62 -14.72 3.42
CA GLU A 23 29.37 -14.74 1.99
C GLU A 23 27.96 -15.28 1.69
N VAL A 24 27.25 -14.55 0.83
CA VAL A 24 25.88 -14.87 0.43
C VAL A 24 25.88 -15.29 -1.04
N SER A 25 25.13 -16.34 -1.36
CA SER A 25 25.02 -16.87 -2.72
C SER A 25 24.43 -15.86 -3.70
N ASP A 26 24.86 -15.93 -4.96
CA ASP A 26 24.34 -15.05 -6.01
C ASP A 26 22.84 -15.26 -6.27
N THR A 27 22.35 -16.50 -6.10
CA THR A 27 20.91 -16.80 -6.16
C THR A 27 20.14 -16.03 -5.09
N MET A 28 20.70 -15.93 -3.86
CA MET A 28 20.08 -15.18 -2.79
C MET A 28 20.09 -13.67 -3.04
N LYS A 29 21.21 -13.13 -3.55
CA LYS A 29 21.28 -11.71 -3.96
C LYS A 29 20.27 -11.38 -5.06
N ALA A 30 20.07 -12.28 -6.02
CA ALA A 30 19.06 -12.11 -7.07
C ALA A 30 17.63 -12.09 -6.51
N MET A 31 17.31 -12.99 -5.55
CA MET A 31 16.02 -12.97 -4.86
C MET A 31 15.80 -11.66 -4.09
N VAL A 32 16.79 -11.21 -3.31
CA VAL A 32 16.70 -9.92 -2.60
C VAL A 32 16.55 -8.74 -3.56
N SER A 33 17.21 -8.79 -4.72
CA SER A 33 17.09 -7.72 -5.73
C SER A 33 15.67 -7.60 -6.27
N LYS A 34 14.97 -8.73 -6.41
CA LYS A 34 13.56 -8.77 -6.79
C LYS A 34 12.66 -8.25 -5.67
N GLU A 35 12.89 -8.65 -4.43
CA GLU A 35 12.13 -8.16 -3.27
C GLU A 35 12.31 -6.63 -3.08
N ALA A 36 13.51 -6.12 -3.29
CA ALA A 36 13.82 -4.70 -3.14
C ALA A 36 13.34 -3.82 -4.31
N GLU A 37 12.72 -4.39 -5.35
CA GLU A 37 12.25 -3.64 -6.52
C GLU A 37 11.23 -2.56 -6.11
N GLY A 38 11.45 -1.33 -6.57
CA GLY A 38 10.62 -0.18 -6.19
C GLY A 38 10.97 0.47 -4.85
N THR A 39 11.96 -0.04 -4.12
CA THR A 39 12.51 0.59 -2.91
C THR A 39 13.82 1.34 -3.20
N ARG A 40 14.38 2.00 -2.18
CA ARG A 40 15.72 2.63 -2.25
C ARG A 40 16.88 1.63 -2.21
N PHE A 41 16.60 0.36 -1.92
CA PHE A 41 17.65 -0.61 -1.63
C PHE A 41 18.14 -1.34 -2.88
N THR A 42 19.41 -1.69 -2.87
CA THR A 42 19.99 -2.72 -3.75
C THR A 42 20.44 -3.88 -2.89
N ALA A 43 20.55 -5.08 -3.47
CA ALA A 43 21.09 -6.23 -2.76
C ALA A 43 22.48 -5.95 -2.19
N ASP A 44 23.35 -5.28 -2.94
CA ASP A 44 24.70 -4.92 -2.45
C ASP A 44 24.66 -3.93 -1.28
N LEU A 45 23.74 -2.95 -1.31
CA LEU A 45 23.58 -2.00 -0.21
C LEU A 45 23.11 -2.71 1.06
N LEU A 46 22.07 -3.55 0.94
CA LEU A 46 21.54 -4.34 2.05
C LEU A 46 22.56 -5.34 2.60
N TYR A 47 23.35 -5.97 1.73
CA TYR A 47 24.40 -6.89 2.13
C TYR A 47 25.46 -6.18 2.97
N ARG A 48 25.94 -5.02 2.51
CA ARG A 48 26.89 -4.20 3.27
C ARG A 48 26.31 -3.73 4.60
N GLU A 49 25.05 -3.31 4.62
CA GLU A 49 24.35 -2.90 5.84
C GLU A 49 24.25 -4.06 6.84
N TRP A 50 23.80 -5.23 6.38
CA TRP A 50 23.66 -6.44 7.17
C TRP A 50 24.99 -6.94 7.74
N VAL A 51 26.04 -7.03 6.92
CA VAL A 51 27.39 -7.41 7.37
C VAL A 51 27.87 -6.48 8.47
N ASN A 52 27.69 -5.17 8.31
CA ASN A 52 28.06 -4.19 9.32
C ASN A 52 27.20 -4.30 10.60
N ASP A 53 25.93 -4.64 10.49
CA ASP A 53 25.03 -4.90 11.63
C ASP A 53 25.49 -6.12 12.43
N VAL A 54 25.84 -7.20 11.73
CA VAL A 54 26.29 -8.49 12.28
C VAL A 54 27.67 -8.36 12.94
N LEU A 55 28.66 -7.84 12.21
CA LEU A 55 30.03 -7.70 12.72
C LEU A 55 30.16 -6.61 13.79
N GLY A 56 29.21 -5.66 13.83
CA GLY A 56 29.10 -4.68 14.89
C GLY A 56 28.67 -5.24 16.25
N ARG A 57 28.17 -6.47 16.29
CA ARG A 57 27.73 -7.11 17.54
C ARG A 57 28.89 -7.89 18.20
N PRO A 58 28.85 -8.06 19.54
CA PRO A 58 29.76 -8.96 20.25
C PRO A 58 29.83 -10.36 19.63
N ALA A 59 30.97 -11.04 19.75
CA ALA A 59 31.23 -12.32 19.09
C ALA A 59 30.24 -13.43 19.52
N ASP A 60 29.80 -13.39 20.77
CA ASP A 60 28.85 -14.30 21.41
C ASP A 60 27.38 -13.90 21.20
N HIS A 61 27.11 -12.77 20.54
CA HIS A 61 25.75 -12.32 20.31
C HIS A 61 24.99 -13.33 19.42
N PRO A 62 23.76 -13.75 19.78
CA PRO A 62 23.01 -14.78 19.04
C PRO A 62 22.86 -14.46 17.56
N VAL A 63 22.43 -13.24 17.23
CA VAL A 63 22.33 -12.76 15.83
C VAL A 63 23.62 -12.95 15.03
N ARG A 64 24.79 -12.71 15.64
CA ARG A 64 26.08 -12.88 14.95
C ARG A 64 26.42 -14.35 14.75
N THR A 65 26.23 -15.16 15.79
CA THR A 65 26.47 -16.61 15.74
C THR A 65 25.58 -17.29 14.71
N GLU A 66 24.28 -16.94 14.68
CA GLU A 66 23.31 -17.50 13.74
C GLU A 66 23.57 -17.05 12.30
N SER A 67 23.92 -15.77 12.09
CA SER A 67 24.24 -15.22 10.77
C SER A 67 25.49 -15.87 10.17
N LEU A 68 26.52 -16.14 10.98
CA LEU A 68 27.73 -16.86 10.54
C LEU A 68 27.45 -18.33 10.20
N ALA A 69 26.46 -18.96 10.85
CA ALA A 69 26.10 -20.34 10.58
C ALA A 69 25.21 -20.50 9.34
N LYS A 70 24.36 -19.51 9.03
CA LYS A 70 23.40 -19.54 7.93
C LYS A 70 23.28 -18.15 7.26
N PRO A 71 24.31 -17.69 6.53
CA PRO A 71 24.36 -16.34 5.98
C PRO A 71 23.20 -16.02 5.04
N ASP A 72 22.92 -16.90 4.06
CA ASP A 72 21.83 -16.72 3.10
C ASP A 72 20.46 -16.49 3.76
N VAL A 73 20.11 -17.31 4.75
CA VAL A 73 18.81 -17.24 5.44
C VAL A 73 18.69 -15.96 6.26
N HIS A 74 19.75 -15.57 6.97
CA HIS A 74 19.75 -14.39 7.82
C HIS A 74 19.81 -13.10 7.02
N TYR A 75 20.58 -13.08 5.92
CA TYR A 75 20.60 -11.96 4.99
C TYR A 75 19.24 -11.76 4.32
N PHE A 76 18.60 -12.83 3.83
CA PHE A 76 17.26 -12.73 3.23
C PHE A 76 16.24 -12.14 4.20
N ARG A 77 16.15 -12.69 5.42
CA ARG A 77 15.25 -12.19 6.47
C ARG A 77 15.55 -10.75 6.87
N TYR A 78 16.83 -10.36 6.87
CA TYR A 78 17.23 -8.98 7.10
C TYR A 78 16.69 -8.10 5.97
N ALA A 79 16.91 -8.49 4.72
CA ALA A 79 16.46 -7.76 3.55
C ALA A 79 14.93 -7.61 3.50
N GLU A 80 14.16 -8.69 3.72
CA GLU A 80 12.68 -8.66 3.76
C GLU A 80 12.19 -7.58 4.73
N ARG A 81 12.68 -7.59 5.98
CA ARG A 81 12.29 -6.59 6.99
C ARG A 81 12.68 -5.17 6.60
N ARG A 82 13.82 -4.98 5.92
CA ARG A 82 14.22 -3.64 5.47
C ARG A 82 13.35 -3.15 4.32
N VAL A 83 12.99 -4.04 3.40
CA VAL A 83 12.12 -3.74 2.25
C VAL A 83 10.70 -3.37 2.69
N GLU A 84 10.18 -3.98 3.77
CA GLU A 84 8.88 -3.60 4.36
C GLU A 84 8.86 -2.16 4.89
N GLU A 85 10.01 -1.66 5.37
CA GLU A 85 10.15 -0.32 5.96
C GLU A 85 11.27 0.49 5.27
N PRO A 86 11.12 0.84 3.98
CA PRO A 86 12.21 1.42 3.20
C PRO A 86 12.62 2.81 3.66
N GLN A 87 11.72 3.54 4.29
CA GLN A 87 12.00 4.83 4.89
C GLN A 87 12.73 4.76 6.24
N MET A 88 12.93 3.58 6.84
CA MET A 88 13.61 3.52 8.13
C MET A 88 15.13 3.60 7.99
N PRO A 89 15.84 4.29 8.90
CA PRO A 89 17.30 4.39 8.89
C PRO A 89 17.96 3.03 9.18
N SER A 90 19.22 2.87 8.80
CA SER A 90 20.00 1.68 9.15
C SER A 90 20.02 1.44 10.68
N PRO A 91 19.78 0.21 11.17
CA PRO A 91 19.85 -0.12 12.59
C PRO A 91 21.20 0.20 13.23
N ARG A 92 22.30 0.09 12.46
CA ARG A 92 23.64 0.44 12.95
C ARG A 92 23.80 1.94 13.14
N LEU A 93 23.26 2.75 12.24
CA LEU A 93 23.23 4.21 12.38
C LEU A 93 22.51 4.59 13.67
N VAL A 94 21.31 4.02 13.88
CA VAL A 94 20.51 4.28 15.09
C VAL A 94 21.31 3.95 16.35
N ARG A 95 21.96 2.78 16.41
CA ARG A 95 22.79 2.38 17.56
C ARG A 95 23.95 3.35 17.80
N ARG A 96 24.66 3.75 16.75
CA ARG A 96 25.73 4.75 16.84
C ARG A 96 25.22 6.08 17.40
N LEU A 97 24.07 6.55 16.92
CA LEU A 97 23.48 7.80 17.39
C LEU A 97 22.99 7.67 18.85
N MET A 98 22.48 6.51 19.26
CA MET A 98 22.11 6.24 20.66
C MET A 98 23.33 6.27 21.58
N ASP A 99 24.47 5.74 21.14
CA ASP A 99 25.73 5.80 21.91
C ASP A 99 26.26 7.24 22.01
N GLU A 100 26.04 8.07 20.99
CA GLU A 100 26.52 9.45 20.91
C GLU A 100 25.63 10.46 21.66
N TYR A 101 24.31 10.40 21.43
CA TYR A 101 23.32 11.37 21.93
C TYR A 101 22.43 10.83 23.05
N GLY A 102 22.50 9.53 23.35
CA GLY A 102 21.65 8.88 24.34
C GLY A 102 20.34 8.32 23.79
N VAL A 103 19.87 7.24 24.43
CA VAL A 103 18.62 6.53 24.05
C VAL A 103 17.40 7.45 24.17
N GLU A 104 17.38 8.32 25.17
CA GLU A 104 16.25 9.23 25.46
C GLU A 104 15.99 10.24 24.33
N ILE A 105 16.99 10.57 23.52
CA ILE A 105 16.85 11.48 22.38
C ILE A 105 16.54 10.69 21.10
N VAL A 106 17.28 9.61 20.84
CA VAL A 106 17.24 8.93 19.54
C VAL A 106 16.04 7.97 19.42
N ALA A 107 15.65 7.28 20.50
CA ALA A 107 14.54 6.34 20.45
C ALA A 107 13.21 7.03 20.10
N PRO A 108 12.82 8.17 20.72
CA PRO A 108 11.61 8.88 20.32
C PRO A 108 11.66 9.37 18.87
N VAL A 109 12.84 9.82 18.41
CA VAL A 109 12.99 10.27 17.03
C VAL A 109 12.73 9.13 16.06
N ARG A 110 13.30 7.95 16.31
CA ARG A 110 13.10 6.76 15.48
C ARG A 110 11.67 6.26 15.50
N GLU A 111 11.09 6.11 16.70
CA GLU A 111 9.84 5.35 16.89
C GLU A 111 8.59 6.18 16.58
N PHE A 112 8.65 7.50 16.79
CA PHE A 112 7.46 8.35 16.66
C PHE A 112 7.70 9.52 15.69
N ILE A 113 8.77 10.29 15.88
CA ILE A 113 8.94 11.56 15.16
C ILE A 113 9.23 11.31 13.68
N TRP A 114 10.09 10.35 13.34
CA TRP A 114 10.55 10.14 11.96
C TRP A 114 9.42 9.87 10.98
N GLN A 115 8.59 8.86 11.27
CA GLN A 115 7.46 8.52 10.41
C GLN A 115 6.43 9.66 10.36
N ARG A 116 6.21 10.34 11.49
CA ARG A 116 5.33 11.52 11.54
C ARG A 116 5.84 12.66 10.68
N GLN A 117 7.15 12.94 10.68
CA GLN A 117 7.76 13.97 9.84
C GLN A 117 7.63 13.64 8.34
N ILE A 118 7.72 12.36 7.96
CA ILE A 118 7.44 11.90 6.60
C ILE A 118 5.96 12.13 6.24
N ASN A 119 5.03 11.78 7.13
CA ASN A 119 3.60 11.99 6.92
C ASN A 119 3.26 13.49 6.79
N TRP A 120 3.84 14.32 7.64
CA TRP A 120 3.75 15.78 7.54
C TRP A 120 4.27 16.29 6.19
N ALA A 121 5.47 15.88 5.78
CA ALA A 121 6.04 16.32 4.51
C ALA A 121 5.21 15.87 3.31
N LYS A 122 4.54 14.70 3.36
CA LYS A 122 3.57 14.29 2.33
C LYS A 122 2.39 15.26 2.27
N ARG A 123 1.77 15.57 3.41
CA ARG A 123 0.62 16.49 3.48
C ARG A 123 1.00 17.91 3.05
N LEU A 124 2.17 18.39 3.44
CA LEU A 124 2.68 19.72 3.10
C LEU A 124 2.92 19.92 1.60
N GLN A 125 2.91 18.87 0.78
CA GLN A 125 2.93 19.02 -0.69
C GLN A 125 1.70 19.75 -1.24
N ARG A 126 0.59 19.83 -0.49
CA ARG A 126 -0.61 20.60 -0.86
C ARG A 126 -0.66 22.02 -0.30
N HIS A 127 0.34 22.42 0.49
CA HIS A 127 0.35 23.71 1.20
C HIS A 127 0.29 24.90 0.22
N PRO A 128 -0.39 26.02 0.57
CA PRO A 128 -0.51 27.19 -0.33
C PRO A 128 0.83 27.93 -0.54
N ASN A 129 1.72 27.93 0.44
CA ASN A 129 3.07 28.51 0.31
C ASN A 129 4.02 27.59 -0.51
N ASP A 130 4.57 28.11 -1.61
CA ASP A 130 5.48 27.39 -2.51
C ASP A 130 6.80 26.96 -1.85
N ASP A 131 7.35 27.78 -0.95
CA ASP A 131 8.60 27.44 -0.25
C ASP A 131 8.43 26.17 0.59
N VAL A 132 7.30 26.07 1.29
CA VAL A 132 6.95 24.92 2.13
C VAL A 132 6.81 23.66 1.29
N VAL A 133 6.13 23.74 0.13
CA VAL A 133 5.96 22.60 -0.78
C VAL A 133 7.31 22.09 -1.29
N VAL A 134 8.20 23.00 -1.68
CA VAL A 134 9.53 22.65 -2.19
C VAL A 134 10.40 22.03 -1.09
N LEU A 135 10.41 22.62 0.12
CA LEU A 135 11.15 22.09 1.26
C LEU A 135 10.62 20.72 1.70
N ALA A 136 9.30 20.55 1.77
CA ALA A 136 8.68 19.26 2.07
C ALA A 136 9.07 18.18 1.05
N LYS A 137 9.12 18.53 -0.24
CA LYS A 137 9.55 17.61 -1.29
C LYS A 137 11.02 17.23 -1.15
N TYR A 138 11.90 18.18 -0.83
CA TYR A 138 13.31 17.87 -0.59
C TYR A 138 13.49 16.96 0.63
N PHE A 139 12.76 17.20 1.71
CA PHE A 139 12.78 16.30 2.86
C PHE A 139 12.38 14.88 2.46
N LEU A 140 11.27 14.72 1.72
CA LEU A 140 10.81 13.41 1.28
C LEU A 140 11.80 12.71 0.35
N MET A 141 12.40 13.43 -0.59
CA MET A 141 13.44 12.87 -1.46
C MET A 141 14.61 12.31 -0.65
N ASP A 142 15.02 13.02 0.40
CA ASP A 142 16.11 12.58 1.26
C ASP A 142 15.64 11.41 2.15
N ALA A 143 14.48 11.52 2.80
CA ALA A 143 13.94 10.55 3.76
C ALA A 143 13.52 9.22 3.12
N THR A 144 13.09 9.21 1.86
CA THR A 144 12.66 7.98 1.15
C THR A 144 13.66 7.52 0.10
N GLY A 145 14.74 8.28 -0.11
CA GLY A 145 15.78 8.00 -1.10
C GLY A 145 17.06 7.46 -0.46
N ASN A 146 18.15 7.48 -1.23
CA ASN A 146 19.46 6.98 -0.79
C ASN A 146 20.04 7.78 0.39
N ASP A 147 19.58 9.01 0.60
CA ASP A 147 20.04 9.89 1.67
C ASP A 147 19.26 9.71 3.00
N CYS A 148 18.44 8.67 3.12
CA CYS A 148 17.58 8.42 4.29
C CYS A 148 18.37 8.44 5.60
N ASP A 149 19.50 7.74 5.63
CA ASP A 149 20.37 7.65 6.80
C ASP A 149 20.93 9.02 7.20
N THR A 150 21.40 9.80 6.22
CA THR A 150 21.89 11.17 6.42
C THR A 150 20.78 12.12 6.87
N ALA A 151 19.58 11.96 6.33
CA ALA A 151 18.41 12.75 6.71
C ALA A 151 17.97 12.47 8.14
N PHE A 152 17.94 11.19 8.53
CA PHE A 152 17.63 10.77 9.90
C PHE A 152 18.67 11.29 10.89
N GLU A 153 19.96 11.11 10.61
CA GLU A 153 21.05 11.65 11.43
C GLU A 153 20.95 13.16 11.59
N GLY A 154 20.69 13.88 10.49
CA GLY A 154 20.52 15.33 10.53
C GLY A 154 19.33 15.78 11.36
N LEU A 155 18.21 15.05 11.30
CA LEU A 155 17.04 15.34 12.13
C LEU A 155 17.32 15.09 13.63
N VAL A 156 18.02 14.00 13.97
CA VAL A 156 18.44 13.73 15.36
C VAL A 156 19.32 14.85 15.89
N ARG A 157 20.33 15.28 15.11
CA ARG A 157 21.20 16.42 15.49
C ARG A 157 20.40 17.71 15.64
N TYR A 158 19.53 18.01 14.68
CA TYR A 158 18.67 19.18 14.75
C TYR A 158 17.80 19.17 16.02
N GLN A 159 17.18 18.03 16.35
CA GLN A 159 16.40 17.87 17.58
C GLN A 159 17.24 18.03 18.84
N GLN A 160 18.47 17.50 18.85
CA GLN A 160 19.41 17.65 19.96
C GLN A 160 19.86 19.11 20.16
N GLU A 161 20.14 19.84 19.09
CA GLU A 161 20.52 21.26 19.13
C GLU A 161 19.35 22.17 19.54
N GLN A 162 18.12 21.82 19.13
CA GLN A 162 16.90 22.56 19.46
C GLN A 162 16.26 22.09 20.78
N TYR A 163 16.85 21.11 21.48
CA TYR A 163 16.36 20.61 22.77
C TYR A 163 16.54 21.67 23.86
N GLN A 164 15.66 22.67 23.84
CA GLN A 164 15.30 23.46 25.00
C GLN A 164 14.02 22.83 25.55
N PRO A 165 13.96 22.44 26.84
CA PRO A 165 12.78 21.80 27.43
C PRO A 165 11.47 22.56 27.15
N ASP A 166 11.55 23.89 27.06
CA ASP A 166 10.40 24.76 26.81
C ASP A 166 9.95 24.77 25.32
N THR A 167 10.88 24.61 24.37
CA THR A 167 10.59 24.58 22.92
C THR A 167 10.01 23.23 22.47
N TYR A 168 10.39 22.14 23.13
CA TYR A 168 9.85 20.80 22.85
C TYR A 168 8.36 20.69 23.20
N GLU A 169 7.91 21.30 24.31
CA GLU A 169 6.49 21.34 24.67
C GLU A 169 5.63 22.11 23.64
N ASP A 170 6.22 23.06 22.92
CA ASP A 170 5.54 23.77 21.82
C ASP A 170 5.49 22.95 20.52
N LEU A 171 6.52 22.17 20.22
CA LEU A 171 6.54 21.24 19.07
C LEU A 171 5.65 20.01 19.32
N ARG A 172 5.54 19.56 20.58
CA ARG A 172 4.71 18.42 21.01
C ARG A 172 3.22 18.60 20.72
N LYS A 173 2.73 19.85 20.65
CA LYS A 173 1.35 20.16 20.24
C LYS A 173 1.01 19.65 18.84
N PHE A 174 2.02 19.37 18.02
CA PHE A 174 1.88 18.80 16.67
C PHE A 174 2.33 17.33 16.58
N ASP A 175 2.59 16.72 17.74
CA ASP A 175 2.92 15.30 17.93
C ASP A 175 1.67 14.46 18.27
N GLU A 176 0.54 14.78 17.64
CA GLU A 176 -0.73 14.06 17.80
C GLU A 176 -0.74 12.71 17.05
N ASP A 177 -1.71 11.85 17.35
CA ASP A 177 -1.89 10.59 16.62
C ASP A 177 -2.22 10.84 15.14
N ASP A 178 -2.10 9.81 14.29
CA ASP A 178 -2.32 9.97 12.85
C ASP A 178 -3.73 10.52 12.53
N ALA A 179 -4.76 10.16 13.31
CA ALA A 179 -6.12 10.62 13.07
C ALA A 179 -6.28 12.13 13.34
N ALA A 180 -5.71 12.61 14.44
CA ALA A 180 -5.69 14.01 14.82
C ALA A 180 -4.82 14.83 13.85
N LEU A 181 -3.66 14.27 13.45
CA LEU A 181 -2.83 14.81 12.37
C LEU A 181 -3.66 15.09 11.12
N TYR A 182 -4.42 14.10 10.62
CA TYR A 182 -5.23 14.27 9.41
C TYR A 182 -6.36 15.28 9.54
N SER A 183 -6.81 15.59 10.77
CA SER A 183 -7.89 16.55 11.05
C SER A 183 -7.46 18.02 11.00
N ILE A 184 -6.17 18.31 11.22
CA ILE A 184 -5.64 19.69 11.21
C ILE A 184 -5.61 20.23 9.76
N PRO A 185 -6.22 21.39 9.45
CA PRO A 185 -6.09 22.04 8.15
C PRO A 185 -4.63 22.33 7.82
N VAL A 186 -4.22 22.13 6.57
CA VAL A 186 -2.79 22.30 6.21
C VAL A 186 -2.37 23.76 6.23
N GLU A 187 -3.33 24.66 6.10
CA GLU A 187 -3.17 26.11 6.15
C GLU A 187 -2.96 26.64 7.58
N ASP A 188 -3.43 25.90 8.59
CA ASP A 188 -3.41 26.27 10.01
C ASP A 188 -2.16 25.74 10.75
N LEU A 189 -1.13 25.34 10.01
CA LEU A 189 0.13 24.88 10.59
C LEU A 189 0.96 26.09 11.04
N GLU A 190 0.56 26.65 12.18
CA GLU A 190 1.16 27.85 12.80
C GLU A 190 2.65 27.67 13.14
N ILE A 191 3.10 26.43 13.37
CA ILE A 191 4.51 26.07 13.54
C ILE A 191 4.89 25.04 12.48
N PHE A 192 5.97 25.30 11.74
CA PHE A 192 6.47 24.35 10.74
C PHE A 192 7.00 23.08 11.42
N PRO A 193 6.60 21.87 10.94
CA PRO A 193 7.17 20.63 11.45
C PRO A 193 8.70 20.61 11.31
N ALA A 194 9.38 19.86 12.19
CA ALA A 194 10.84 19.77 12.22
C ALA A 194 11.46 19.39 10.86
N CYS A 195 10.73 18.68 9.99
CA CYS A 195 11.19 18.35 8.63
C CYS A 195 11.41 19.59 7.74
N ILE A 196 10.59 20.63 7.87
CA ILE A 196 10.72 21.88 7.12
C ILE A 196 11.89 22.68 7.66
N GLU A 197 11.97 22.84 8.98
CA GLU A 197 13.06 23.61 9.61
C GLU A 197 14.43 22.95 9.38
N TYR A 198 14.52 21.63 9.54
CA TYR A 198 15.72 20.87 9.20
C TYR A 198 16.12 21.08 7.73
N THR A 199 15.17 21.01 6.81
CA THR A 199 15.47 21.17 5.38
C THR A 199 15.86 22.61 5.04
N ARG A 200 15.25 23.60 5.71
CA ARG A 200 15.61 25.00 5.59
C ARG A 200 17.05 25.24 6.09
N TRP A 201 17.44 24.64 7.21
CA TRP A 201 18.82 24.68 7.69
C TRP A 201 19.78 24.01 6.71
N LYS A 202 19.49 22.78 6.28
CA LYS A 202 20.35 21.97 5.39
C LYS A 202 20.50 22.58 3.98
N ARG A 203 19.45 23.19 3.45
CA ARG A 203 19.37 23.65 2.03
C ARG A 203 19.12 25.14 1.90
N GLY A 204 19.28 25.92 2.96
CA GLY A 204 18.92 27.34 3.02
C GLY A 204 19.52 28.17 1.89
N GLU A 205 20.82 28.01 1.64
CA GLU A 205 21.52 28.75 0.57
C GLU A 205 20.99 28.40 -0.83
N LYS A 206 20.86 27.09 -1.12
CA LYS A 206 20.37 26.61 -2.42
C LYS A 206 18.91 27.03 -2.64
N HIS A 207 18.09 27.00 -1.60
CA HIS A 207 16.69 27.40 -1.68
C HIS A 207 16.53 28.92 -1.82
N ALA A 208 17.33 29.70 -1.11
CA ALA A 208 17.35 31.16 -1.20
C ALA A 208 17.85 31.65 -2.57
N SER A 209 18.78 30.93 -3.21
CA SER A 209 19.27 31.25 -4.56
C SER A 209 18.28 30.96 -5.69
N MET A 210 17.19 30.22 -5.41
CA MET A 210 16.21 29.85 -6.42
C MET A 210 15.26 31.02 -6.72
N PRO A 211 15.10 31.45 -7.98
CA PRO A 211 14.14 32.49 -8.32
C PRO A 211 12.70 32.09 -7.98
N ASP A 212 11.88 33.05 -7.51
CA ASP A 212 10.50 32.77 -7.08
C ASP A 212 9.63 32.14 -8.16
N HIS A 213 9.80 32.54 -9.43
CA HIS A 213 9.06 31.94 -10.55
C HIS A 213 9.39 30.45 -10.72
N ALA A 214 10.64 30.04 -10.47
CA ALA A 214 11.06 28.65 -10.57
C ALA A 214 10.51 27.84 -9.40
N LYS A 215 10.49 28.41 -8.19
CA LYS A 215 9.85 27.80 -7.01
C LYS A 215 8.37 27.54 -7.26
N ALA A 216 7.64 28.54 -7.77
CA ALA A 216 6.22 28.43 -8.07
C ALA A 216 5.92 27.33 -9.11
N GLN A 217 6.72 27.24 -10.17
CA GLN A 217 6.58 26.17 -11.18
C GLN A 217 6.85 24.78 -10.59
N ILE A 218 7.90 24.63 -9.77
CA ILE A 218 8.23 23.36 -9.11
C ILE A 218 7.12 22.98 -8.13
N ALA A 219 6.66 23.91 -7.29
CA ALA A 219 5.59 23.69 -6.32
C ALA A 219 4.28 23.27 -7.00
N ALA A 220 3.89 23.93 -8.11
CA ALA A 220 2.73 23.54 -8.89
C ALA A 220 2.85 22.11 -9.46
N GLY A 221 4.04 21.74 -9.94
CA GLY A 221 4.33 20.37 -10.40
C GLY A 221 4.20 19.34 -9.27
N ILE A 222 4.73 19.64 -8.08
CA ILE A 222 4.64 18.78 -6.89
C ILE A 222 3.18 18.62 -6.46
N ARG A 223 2.41 19.70 -6.34
CA ARG A 223 0.97 19.65 -6.00
C ARG A 223 0.20 18.77 -6.97
N LYS A 224 0.46 18.90 -8.28
CA LYS A 224 -0.18 18.07 -9.31
C LYS A 224 0.19 16.60 -9.15
N GLN A 225 1.47 16.28 -8.92
CA GLN A 225 1.91 14.90 -8.69
C GLN A 225 1.26 14.31 -7.43
N TYR A 226 1.20 15.09 -6.34
CA TYR A 226 0.55 14.69 -5.10
C TYR A 226 -0.94 14.39 -5.31
N GLN A 227 -1.66 15.28 -6.03
CA GLN A 227 -3.07 15.07 -6.35
C GLN A 227 -3.30 13.80 -7.17
N LEU A 228 -2.46 13.55 -8.19
CA LEU A 228 -2.54 12.32 -8.99
C LEU A 228 -2.28 11.06 -8.15
N ALA A 229 -1.30 11.10 -7.25
CA ALA A 229 -1.00 9.99 -6.34
C ALA A 229 -2.17 9.71 -5.38
N GLN A 230 -2.77 10.75 -4.79
CA GLN A 230 -3.95 10.61 -3.94
C GLN A 230 -5.15 10.02 -4.70
N GLN A 231 -5.39 10.49 -5.94
CA GLN A 231 -6.44 9.94 -6.79
C GLN A 231 -6.20 8.46 -7.10
N ALA A 232 -4.96 8.08 -7.41
CA ALA A 232 -4.61 6.68 -7.68
C ALA A 232 -4.81 5.79 -6.44
N GLU A 233 -4.43 6.25 -5.25
CA GLU A 233 -4.65 5.55 -3.99
C GLU A 233 -6.14 5.40 -3.66
N GLN A 234 -6.92 6.46 -3.87
CA GLN A 234 -8.37 6.45 -3.69
C GLN A 234 -9.03 5.44 -4.66
N ILE A 235 -8.65 5.47 -5.94
CA ILE A 235 -9.13 4.52 -6.95
C ILE A 235 -8.79 3.09 -6.56
N SER A 236 -7.53 2.82 -6.15
CA SER A 236 -7.10 1.49 -5.72
C SER A 236 -7.90 0.98 -4.52
N SER A 237 -8.13 1.86 -3.54
CA SER A 237 -8.93 1.55 -2.35
C SER A 237 -10.38 1.25 -2.69
N LEU A 238 -11.00 2.04 -3.57
CA LEU A 238 -12.37 1.82 -4.05
C LEU A 238 -12.48 0.52 -4.85
N LYS A 239 -11.52 0.24 -5.75
CA LYS A 239 -11.49 -1.02 -6.49
C LYS A 239 -11.43 -2.22 -5.57
N ARG A 240 -10.57 -2.18 -4.54
CA ARG A 240 -10.49 -3.24 -3.53
C ARG A 240 -11.83 -3.40 -2.81
N TRP A 241 -12.39 -2.29 -2.33
CA TRP A 241 -13.68 -2.29 -1.64
C TRP A 241 -14.80 -2.92 -2.48
N TYR A 242 -14.92 -2.52 -3.75
CA TYR A 242 -15.95 -3.03 -4.66
C TYR A 242 -15.65 -4.43 -5.22
N THR A 243 -14.41 -4.90 -5.14
CA THR A 243 -14.08 -6.31 -5.39
C THR A 243 -14.61 -7.19 -4.25
N ASP A 244 -14.44 -6.74 -3.00
CA ASP A 244 -14.92 -7.45 -1.81
C ASP A 244 -16.44 -7.30 -1.61
N HIS A 245 -17.00 -6.17 -2.07
CA HIS A 245 -18.41 -5.83 -1.98
C HIS A 245 -18.98 -5.49 -3.37
N PRO A 246 -19.20 -6.49 -4.23
CA PRO A 246 -19.64 -6.25 -5.59
C PRO A 246 -20.97 -5.50 -5.68
N MET A 247 -21.08 -4.60 -6.65
CA MET A 247 -22.26 -3.74 -6.84
C MET A 247 -23.56 -4.53 -7.02
N TYR A 248 -23.50 -5.71 -7.62
CA TYR A 248 -24.66 -6.58 -7.82
C TYR A 248 -25.21 -7.20 -6.53
N ARG A 249 -24.56 -7.00 -5.38
CA ARG A 249 -25.14 -7.34 -4.07
C ARG A 249 -25.98 -6.21 -3.48
N ASN A 250 -25.97 -5.02 -4.09
CA ASN A 250 -26.81 -3.91 -3.68
C ASN A 250 -28.27 -4.18 -4.10
N ASP A 251 -29.19 -4.02 -3.15
CA ASP A 251 -30.62 -4.32 -3.33
C ASP A 251 -31.31 -3.48 -4.42
N MET A 252 -30.73 -2.35 -4.82
CA MET A 252 -31.25 -1.52 -5.92
C MET A 252 -30.86 -2.03 -7.31
N ILE A 253 -29.74 -2.75 -7.41
CA ILE A 253 -29.15 -3.13 -8.70
C ILE A 253 -29.84 -4.36 -9.28
N MET A 254 -30.09 -5.39 -8.46
CA MET A 254 -30.64 -6.66 -8.91
C MET A 254 -32.07 -6.58 -9.47
N PRO A 255 -33.02 -5.86 -8.84
CA PRO A 255 -34.34 -5.65 -9.41
C PRO A 255 -34.28 -4.92 -10.74
N GLU A 256 -33.39 -3.94 -10.87
CA GLU A 256 -33.23 -3.18 -12.12
C GLU A 256 -32.63 -4.06 -13.22
N ALA A 257 -31.60 -4.84 -12.91
CA ALA A 257 -31.00 -5.81 -13.83
C ALA A 257 -32.04 -6.83 -14.32
N ALA A 258 -32.90 -7.32 -13.43
CA ALA A 258 -34.00 -8.24 -13.77
C ALA A 258 -35.02 -7.57 -14.70
N LYS A 259 -35.42 -6.32 -14.45
CA LYS A 259 -36.37 -5.57 -15.30
C LYS A 259 -35.84 -5.35 -16.71
N VAL A 260 -34.55 -5.05 -16.86
CA VAL A 260 -33.94 -4.83 -18.18
C VAL A 260 -33.49 -6.13 -18.86
N GLY A 261 -33.77 -7.29 -18.25
CA GLY A 261 -33.57 -8.60 -18.85
C GLY A 261 -32.11 -9.06 -18.94
N LEU A 262 -31.21 -8.48 -18.13
CA LEU A 262 -29.81 -8.91 -18.08
C LEU A 262 -29.70 -10.35 -17.54
N GLN A 263 -28.66 -11.07 -17.98
CA GLN A 263 -28.27 -12.33 -17.38
C GLN A 263 -27.20 -12.11 -16.31
N SER A 264 -27.02 -13.08 -15.42
CA SER A 264 -26.02 -13.04 -14.34
C SER A 264 -24.60 -12.81 -14.84
N ASP A 265 -24.19 -13.51 -15.91
CA ASP A 265 -22.86 -13.31 -16.51
C ASP A 265 -22.68 -11.89 -17.09
N ASP A 266 -23.75 -11.27 -17.62
CA ASP A 266 -23.68 -9.88 -18.12
C ASP A 266 -23.40 -8.91 -16.97
N ILE A 267 -24.03 -9.14 -15.81
CA ILE A 267 -23.82 -8.35 -14.60
C ILE A 267 -22.37 -8.49 -14.09
N LEU A 268 -21.79 -9.69 -14.14
CA LEU A 268 -20.37 -9.91 -13.81
C LEU A 268 -19.43 -9.14 -14.73
N LEU A 269 -19.73 -9.11 -16.04
CA LEU A 269 -18.97 -8.33 -17.00
C LEU A 269 -19.10 -6.83 -16.72
N ILE A 270 -20.32 -6.32 -16.53
CA ILE A 270 -20.57 -4.91 -16.23
C ILE A 270 -19.87 -4.51 -14.93
N HIS A 271 -19.82 -5.39 -13.93
CA HIS A 271 -19.06 -5.14 -12.71
C HIS A 271 -17.55 -5.06 -12.94
N SER A 272 -17.00 -5.93 -13.76
CA SER A 272 -15.59 -5.85 -14.17
C SER A 272 -15.31 -4.54 -14.91
N GLU A 273 -16.21 -4.10 -15.79
CA GLU A 273 -16.09 -2.82 -16.50
C GLU A 273 -16.22 -1.62 -15.56
N PHE A 274 -17.11 -1.69 -14.56
CA PHE A 274 -17.26 -0.67 -13.53
C PHE A 274 -15.98 -0.49 -12.71
N LEU A 275 -15.32 -1.59 -12.32
CA LEU A 275 -14.03 -1.52 -11.63
C LEU A 275 -12.94 -0.88 -12.52
N LEU A 276 -12.98 -1.12 -13.83
CA LEU A 276 -12.07 -0.50 -14.80
C LEU A 276 -12.44 0.97 -15.08
N SER A 277 -13.69 1.36 -14.87
CA SER A 277 -14.14 2.74 -15.11
C SER A 277 -13.50 3.72 -14.12
N PHE A 278 -13.17 3.28 -12.90
CA PHE A 278 -12.42 4.13 -11.96
C PHE A 278 -11.04 4.56 -12.50
N GLU A 279 -10.38 3.73 -13.30
CA GLU A 279 -9.07 4.07 -13.90
C GLU A 279 -9.21 5.00 -15.10
N LYS A 280 -10.28 4.82 -15.89
CA LYS A 280 -10.50 5.56 -17.14
C LYS A 280 -11.19 6.91 -16.92
N GLU A 281 -12.18 6.92 -16.05
CA GLU A 281 -13.12 8.02 -15.82
C GLU A 281 -12.94 8.66 -14.44
N GLY A 282 -12.13 8.05 -13.57
CA GLY A 282 -11.91 8.52 -12.20
C GLY A 282 -13.04 8.14 -11.25
N VAL A 283 -12.98 8.67 -10.03
CA VAL A 283 -14.02 8.47 -9.00
C VAL A 283 -15.27 9.29 -9.36
N PRO A 284 -16.51 8.75 -9.19
CA PRO A 284 -17.73 9.52 -9.35
C PRO A 284 -17.70 10.84 -8.57
N ALA A 285 -18.12 11.93 -9.23
CA ALA A 285 -18.05 13.28 -8.67
C ALA A 285 -19.34 14.06 -8.96
N GLY A 286 -19.60 15.10 -8.16
CA GLY A 286 -20.82 15.90 -8.25
C GLY A 286 -22.06 15.10 -7.84
N ASN A 287 -23.02 14.98 -8.74
CA ASN A 287 -24.29 14.28 -8.50
C ASN A 287 -24.28 12.80 -8.92
N GLU A 288 -23.14 12.28 -9.42
CA GLU A 288 -23.01 10.88 -9.80
C GLU A 288 -22.57 10.03 -8.60
N THR A 289 -23.38 9.04 -8.21
CA THR A 289 -22.98 8.02 -7.24
C THR A 289 -22.44 6.77 -7.95
N PRO A 290 -21.64 5.94 -7.26
CA PRO A 290 -21.20 4.64 -7.80
C PRO A 290 -22.35 3.76 -8.30
N GLU A 291 -23.49 3.75 -7.58
CA GLU A 291 -24.71 3.03 -7.95
C GLU A 291 -25.33 3.60 -9.23
N LEU A 292 -25.43 4.93 -9.35
CA LEU A 292 -25.94 5.58 -10.56
C LEU A 292 -25.06 5.29 -11.76
N ARG A 293 -23.73 5.31 -11.58
CA ARG A 293 -22.78 4.93 -12.64
C ARG A 293 -23.01 3.48 -13.07
N PHE A 294 -23.08 2.56 -12.11
CA PHE A 294 -23.31 1.14 -12.40
C PHE A 294 -24.64 0.91 -13.14
N MET A 295 -25.72 1.56 -12.70
CA MET A 295 -27.02 1.48 -13.38
C MET A 295 -26.98 2.06 -14.80
N SER A 296 -26.28 3.18 -14.99
CA SER A 296 -26.05 3.76 -16.32
C SER A 296 -25.31 2.78 -17.23
N MET A 297 -24.29 2.08 -16.72
CA MET A 297 -23.56 1.05 -17.46
C MET A 297 -24.45 -0.15 -17.82
N MET A 298 -25.35 -0.59 -16.93
CA MET A 298 -26.33 -1.64 -17.24
C MET A 298 -27.27 -1.21 -18.38
N GLN A 299 -27.83 -0.01 -18.29
CA GLN A 299 -28.72 0.53 -19.33
C GLN A 299 -27.99 0.70 -20.66
N GLN A 300 -26.74 1.16 -20.61
CA GLN A 300 -25.87 1.28 -21.78
C GLN A 300 -25.62 -0.07 -22.43
N TYR A 301 -25.31 -1.10 -21.64
CA TYR A 301 -25.06 -2.45 -22.13
C TYR A 301 -26.25 -2.99 -22.93
N VAL A 302 -27.47 -2.84 -22.39
CA VAL A 302 -28.72 -3.25 -23.04
C VAL A 302 -29.00 -2.39 -24.29
N ARG A 303 -28.84 -1.06 -24.19
CA ARG A 303 -29.07 -0.13 -25.30
C ARG A 303 -28.17 -0.42 -26.50
N ASP A 304 -26.92 -0.79 -26.23
CA ASP A 304 -25.93 -1.12 -27.25
C ASP A 304 -26.14 -2.52 -27.84
N GLY A 305 -27.13 -3.28 -27.35
CA GLY A 305 -27.40 -4.65 -27.81
C GLY A 305 -26.24 -5.60 -27.55
N ARG A 306 -25.43 -5.31 -26.51
CA ARG A 306 -24.28 -6.13 -26.16
C ARG A 306 -24.76 -7.49 -25.64
N SER A 307 -24.00 -8.52 -25.95
CA SER A 307 -24.23 -9.87 -25.44
C SER A 307 -22.90 -10.58 -25.29
N LEU A 308 -22.82 -11.46 -24.31
CA LEU A 308 -21.67 -12.34 -24.13
C LEU A 308 -21.65 -13.43 -25.21
N PRO A 309 -20.45 -13.79 -25.73
CA PRO A 309 -20.33 -14.88 -26.69
C PRO A 309 -20.86 -16.19 -26.11
N ASP A 310 -21.29 -17.09 -27.00
CA ASP A 310 -21.72 -18.42 -26.60
C ASP A 310 -20.58 -19.18 -25.91
N LEU A 311 -20.96 -19.95 -24.88
CA LEU A 311 -20.01 -20.78 -24.15
C LEU A 311 -19.56 -21.95 -25.02
N SER A 312 -18.29 -22.36 -24.88
CA SER A 312 -17.81 -23.60 -25.47
C SER A 312 -18.59 -24.80 -24.89
N ALA A 313 -18.64 -25.91 -25.62
CA ALA A 313 -19.29 -27.13 -25.15
C ALA A 313 -18.67 -27.65 -23.83
N GLU A 314 -17.35 -27.51 -23.70
CA GLU A 314 -16.60 -27.89 -22.50
C GLU A 314 -17.00 -27.03 -21.30
N GLU A 315 -17.03 -25.71 -21.48
CA GLU A 315 -17.40 -24.78 -20.40
C GLU A 315 -18.86 -24.93 -19.98
N THR A 316 -19.75 -25.14 -20.96
CA THR A 316 -21.16 -25.47 -20.71
C THR A 316 -21.29 -26.75 -19.88
N ALA A 317 -20.54 -27.80 -20.22
CA ALA A 317 -20.57 -29.06 -19.48
C ALA A 317 -20.04 -28.90 -18.05
N ARG A 318 -18.95 -28.15 -17.86
CA ARG A 318 -18.37 -27.84 -16.54
C ARG A 318 -19.39 -27.15 -15.65
N ARG A 319 -19.95 -26.02 -16.10
CA ARG A 319 -20.93 -25.23 -15.32
C ARG A 319 -22.21 -26.02 -15.01
N ARG A 320 -22.72 -26.81 -15.98
CA ARG A 320 -23.88 -27.70 -15.74
C ARG A 320 -23.57 -28.74 -14.67
N SER A 321 -22.39 -29.33 -14.69
CA SER A 321 -21.96 -30.28 -13.67
C SER A 321 -21.91 -29.64 -12.28
N GLU A 322 -21.45 -28.40 -12.17
CA GLU A 322 -21.40 -27.68 -10.90
C GLU A 322 -22.80 -27.44 -10.32
N ILE A 323 -23.75 -27.00 -11.16
CA ILE A 323 -25.15 -26.79 -10.76
C ILE A 323 -25.84 -28.11 -10.40
N ALA A 324 -25.58 -29.19 -11.14
CA ALA A 324 -26.14 -30.51 -10.85
C ALA A 324 -25.67 -31.07 -9.50
N CYS A 325 -24.44 -30.73 -9.09
CA CYS A 325 -23.83 -31.16 -7.83
C CYS A 325 -24.22 -30.31 -6.60
N LEU A 326 -25.14 -29.34 -6.72
CA LEU A 326 -25.61 -28.56 -5.57
C LEU A 326 -26.48 -29.43 -4.64
N PHE A 327 -25.90 -29.94 -3.55
CA PHE A 327 -26.56 -30.80 -2.55
C PHE A 327 -27.33 -30.03 -1.47
N SER A 328 -28.13 -30.76 -0.67
CA SER A 328 -29.06 -30.25 0.37
C SER A 328 -28.52 -29.18 1.35
N SER A 329 -27.20 -29.07 1.53
CA SER A 329 -26.55 -28.04 2.36
C SER A 329 -26.37 -26.67 1.68
N TRP A 330 -26.76 -26.52 0.41
CA TRP A 330 -26.59 -25.29 -0.35
C TRP A 330 -27.32 -24.09 0.26
N HIS A 331 -28.45 -24.30 0.97
CA HIS A 331 -29.19 -23.26 1.67
C HIS A 331 -28.33 -22.48 2.67
N ARG A 332 -27.24 -23.08 3.19
CA ARG A 332 -26.28 -22.41 4.09
C ARG A 332 -25.43 -21.34 3.39
N LYS A 333 -25.41 -21.35 2.05
CA LYS A 333 -24.71 -20.36 1.23
C LYS A 333 -25.62 -19.18 0.83
N LEU A 334 -26.91 -19.26 1.13
CA LEU A 334 -27.85 -18.17 0.88
C LEU A 334 -27.65 -17.06 1.90
N THR A 335 -27.67 -15.82 1.44
CA THR A 335 -27.75 -14.64 2.31
C THR A 335 -29.20 -14.37 2.71
N ASP A 336 -29.41 -13.55 3.73
CA ASP A 336 -30.75 -13.13 4.18
C ASP A 336 -31.58 -12.54 3.03
N SER A 337 -30.96 -11.81 2.10
CA SER A 337 -31.64 -11.25 0.92
C SER A 337 -32.22 -12.31 -0.01
N HIS A 338 -31.65 -13.52 -0.06
CA HIS A 338 -32.26 -14.62 -0.82
C HIS A 338 -33.47 -15.19 -0.07
N LEU A 339 -33.34 -15.32 1.26
CA LEU A 339 -34.38 -15.91 2.11
C LEU A 339 -35.65 -15.04 2.13
N THR A 340 -35.52 -13.71 2.10
CA THR A 340 -36.66 -12.79 1.99
C THR A 340 -37.44 -12.95 0.69
N LEU A 341 -36.81 -13.42 -0.38
CA LEU A 341 -37.42 -13.69 -1.68
C LEU A 341 -37.90 -15.15 -1.85
N GLN A 342 -38.15 -15.85 -0.74
CA GLN A 342 -38.49 -17.27 -0.72
C GLN A 342 -37.39 -18.18 -1.29
N GLY A 343 -36.14 -17.71 -1.35
CA GLY A 343 -35.02 -18.46 -1.90
C GLY A 343 -34.69 -19.75 -1.15
N GLY A 344 -35.14 -19.90 0.10
CA GLY A 344 -34.98 -21.13 0.88
C GLY A 344 -35.97 -22.25 0.52
N ASP A 345 -36.98 -21.99 -0.32
CA ASP A 345 -37.97 -22.99 -0.72
C ASP A 345 -37.36 -24.02 -1.68
N PRO A 346 -37.35 -25.33 -1.33
CA PRO A 346 -36.83 -26.38 -2.20
C PRO A 346 -37.51 -26.45 -3.57
N ALA A 347 -38.79 -26.10 -3.68
CA ALA A 347 -39.52 -26.12 -4.95
C ALA A 347 -39.00 -25.02 -5.90
N VAL A 348 -38.75 -23.82 -5.35
CA VAL A 348 -38.20 -22.67 -6.09
C VAL A 348 -36.80 -22.97 -6.59
N PHE A 349 -35.95 -23.51 -5.73
CA PHE A 349 -34.60 -23.91 -6.12
C PHE A 349 -34.61 -25.00 -7.19
N LYS A 350 -35.44 -26.04 -7.02
CA LYS A 350 -35.57 -27.12 -8.01
C LYS A 350 -36.06 -26.59 -9.35
N GLN A 351 -36.96 -25.61 -9.35
CA GLN A 351 -37.39 -24.94 -10.57
C GLN A 351 -36.21 -24.27 -11.27
N TRP A 352 -35.47 -23.41 -10.57
CA TRP A 352 -34.27 -22.76 -11.11
C TRP A 352 -33.26 -23.78 -11.67
N GLN A 353 -32.93 -24.80 -10.88
CA GLN A 353 -31.98 -25.84 -11.26
C GLN A 353 -32.43 -26.58 -12.52
N THR A 354 -33.72 -26.92 -12.62
CA THR A 354 -34.28 -27.61 -13.79
C THR A 354 -34.18 -26.75 -15.05
N LEU A 355 -34.53 -25.46 -14.95
CA LEU A 355 -34.44 -24.52 -16.08
C LEU A 355 -33.00 -24.38 -16.59
N SER A 356 -32.03 -24.28 -15.69
CA SER A 356 -30.61 -24.18 -16.04
C SER A 356 -30.06 -25.47 -16.66
N LEU A 357 -30.46 -26.64 -16.14
CA LEU A 357 -30.01 -27.94 -16.66
C LEU A 357 -30.65 -28.31 -18.01
N ASN A 358 -31.93 -27.94 -18.22
CA ASN A 358 -32.65 -28.18 -19.47
C ASN A 358 -32.23 -27.22 -20.60
N GLY A 359 -31.45 -26.18 -20.30
CA GLY A 359 -31.04 -25.15 -21.26
C GLY A 359 -32.11 -24.11 -21.54
N GLU A 360 -33.14 -24.02 -20.71
CA GLU A 360 -34.13 -22.92 -20.74
C GLU A 360 -33.54 -21.60 -20.21
N ARG A 361 -32.42 -21.70 -19.47
CA ARG A 361 -31.58 -20.58 -19.04
C ARG A 361 -30.12 -20.81 -19.46
N ARG A 362 -29.39 -19.72 -19.71
CA ARG A 362 -27.94 -19.77 -19.90
C ARG A 362 -27.30 -20.29 -18.61
N VAL A 363 -26.30 -21.15 -18.73
CA VAL A 363 -25.62 -21.74 -17.57
C VAL A 363 -24.66 -20.70 -16.96
N PRO A 364 -24.91 -20.21 -15.73
CA PRO A 364 -24.15 -19.11 -15.14
C PRO A 364 -22.75 -19.53 -14.69
N ASP A 365 -21.82 -18.57 -14.66
CA ASP A 365 -20.52 -18.72 -14.01
C ASP A 365 -20.66 -18.62 -12.47
N ASP A 366 -21.42 -17.63 -11.99
CA ASP A 366 -21.82 -17.50 -10.59
C ASP A 366 -23.28 -17.94 -10.43
N TRP A 367 -23.45 -19.18 -9.99
CA TRP A 367 -24.77 -19.77 -9.76
C TRP A 367 -25.54 -19.11 -8.61
N LEU A 368 -24.87 -18.50 -7.62
CA LEU A 368 -25.55 -17.85 -6.50
C LEU A 368 -26.14 -16.52 -6.97
N LEU A 369 -25.37 -15.74 -7.74
CA LEU A 369 -25.84 -14.52 -8.39
C LEU A 369 -27.01 -14.81 -9.34
N ASP A 370 -26.90 -15.85 -10.17
CA ASP A 370 -28.00 -16.23 -11.08
C ASP A 370 -29.25 -16.65 -10.34
N TYR A 371 -29.10 -17.38 -9.24
CA TYR A 371 -30.24 -17.74 -8.41
C TYR A 371 -30.89 -16.49 -7.81
N TYR A 372 -30.12 -15.53 -7.32
CA TYR A 372 -30.65 -14.26 -6.82
C TYR A 372 -31.43 -13.49 -7.90
N LEU A 373 -30.88 -13.42 -9.11
CA LEU A 373 -31.51 -12.79 -10.26
C LEU A 373 -32.82 -13.49 -10.65
N PHE A 374 -32.82 -14.83 -10.62
CA PHE A 374 -34.01 -15.64 -10.86
C PHE A 374 -35.11 -15.39 -9.83
N LEU A 375 -34.78 -15.20 -8.55
CA LEU A 375 -35.76 -14.88 -7.53
C LEU A 375 -36.45 -13.54 -7.80
N PHE A 376 -35.72 -12.52 -8.27
CA PHE A 376 -36.30 -11.24 -8.66
C PHE A 376 -37.10 -11.30 -9.96
N SER A 377 -36.63 -12.04 -10.97
CA SER A 377 -37.36 -12.15 -12.24
C SER A 377 -38.73 -12.82 -12.08
N ARG A 378 -38.86 -13.73 -11.10
CA ARG A 378 -40.15 -14.32 -10.69
C ARG A 378 -41.13 -13.33 -10.06
N LEU A 379 -40.64 -12.24 -9.47
CA LEU A 379 -41.49 -11.18 -8.90
C LEU A 379 -41.90 -10.14 -9.94
N ALA A 380 -41.15 -10.05 -11.04
CA ALA A 380 -41.42 -9.13 -12.14
C ALA A 380 -42.34 -9.72 -13.24
N ALA A 381 -42.51 -11.05 -13.25
CA ALA A 381 -43.43 -11.80 -14.11
C ALA A 381 -44.78 -12.01 -13.43
#